data_AF-A0A1M6R7M6-F1
#
_entry.id   AF-A0A1M6R7M6-F1
#
_cell.length_a   1.000
_cell.length_b   1.000
_cell.length_c   1.000
_cell.angle_alpha   90.00
_cell.angle_beta   90.00
_cell.angle_gamma   90.00
#
_symmetry.space_group_name_H-M   'P 1'
#
loop_
_entity.id
_entity.type
_entity.pdbx_description
1 polymer ?
#
loop_
_entity_poly.entity_id
_entity_poly.type
_entity_poly.pdbx_seq_one_letter_code
_entity_poly.pdbx_strand_id
1 'polypeptide(L)'
;MDKKKMKILVVVDVVILVALIIILMTLKGGYEEQAKRTANEQESAYLEKNTQVLVEQWRSVDQYSMAWKLVYSMLSGAKTEAAFKSNLAAIEGDKDARFKQISHLYTGAGINDAVQNGIFQKAGLAEGSILIKNEKGTKEVACGKNCVVKFSFAKGKLKNVDYSALVQYNLANTLKIEKPGEYHFE
;
A
#
# COMPACT_ATOMS: atom_id res chain seq x y z
N MET A 1 68.78 17.59 -29.15
CA MET A 1 68.10 17.56 -27.84
C MET A 1 68.76 16.48 -26.98
N ASP A 2 69.23 16.83 -25.78
CA ASP A 2 70.01 15.92 -24.90
C ASP A 2 69.16 14.70 -24.47
N LYS A 3 69.70 13.49 -24.65
CA LYS A 3 69.04 12.22 -24.29
C LYS A 3 68.60 12.17 -22.82
N LYS A 4 69.29 12.87 -21.92
CA LYS A 4 68.88 13.00 -20.50
C LYS A 4 67.62 13.85 -20.34
N LYS A 5 67.55 14.99 -21.04
CA LYS A 5 66.37 15.89 -21.01
C LYS A 5 65.14 15.23 -21.65
N MET A 6 65.33 14.46 -22.73
CA MET A 6 64.25 13.71 -23.39
C MET A 6 63.71 12.58 -22.50
N LYS A 7 64.58 11.85 -21.77
CA LYS A 7 64.15 10.83 -20.79
C LYS A 7 63.39 11.44 -19.61
N ILE A 8 63.81 12.60 -19.10
CA ILE A 8 63.11 13.29 -18.01
C ILE A 8 61.72 13.75 -18.46
N LEU A 9 61.60 14.33 -19.66
CA LEU A 9 60.31 14.75 -20.24
C LEU A 9 59.34 13.56 -20.39
N VAL A 10 59.81 12.43 -20.91
CA VAL A 10 58.98 11.21 -21.07
C VAL A 10 58.55 10.65 -19.71
N VAL A 11 59.43 10.65 -18.70
CA VAL A 11 59.08 10.18 -17.34
C VAL A 11 58.04 11.10 -16.70
N VAL A 12 58.16 12.42 -16.87
CA VAL A 12 57.20 13.39 -16.33
C VAL A 12 55.83 13.25 -17.00
N ASP A 13 55.77 13.09 -18.33
CA ASP A 13 54.50 12.87 -19.05
C ASP A 13 53.82 11.56 -18.64
N VAL A 14 54.58 10.48 -18.45
CA VAL A 14 54.04 9.19 -17.99
C VAL A 14 53.47 9.31 -16.57
N VAL A 15 54.13 10.04 -15.67
CA VAL A 15 53.64 10.27 -14.30
C VAL A 15 52.35 11.10 -14.30
N ILE A 16 52.25 12.13 -15.15
CA ILE A 16 51.04 12.95 -15.28
C ILE A 16 49.87 12.13 -15.85
N LEU A 17 50.12 11.29 -16.86
CA LEU A 17 49.11 10.38 -17.41
C LEU A 17 48.59 9.38 -16.38
N VAL A 18 49.48 8.77 -15.58
CA VAL A 18 49.08 7.85 -14.52
C VAL A 18 48.28 8.57 -13.43
N ALA A 19 48.67 9.78 -13.04
CA ALA A 19 47.92 10.58 -12.07
C ALA A 19 46.51 10.95 -12.58
N LEU A 20 46.38 11.35 -13.85
CA LEU A 20 45.09 11.64 -14.48
C LEU A 20 44.19 10.41 -14.57
N ILE A 21 44.76 9.25 -14.89
CA ILE A 21 44.03 7.97 -14.92
C ILE A 21 43.51 7.62 -13.53
N ILE A 22 44.32 7.81 -12.48
CA ILE A 22 43.90 7.56 -11.09
C ILE A 22 42.77 8.52 -10.69
N ILE A 23 42.86 9.80 -11.03
CA ILE A 23 41.81 10.81 -10.77
C ILE A 23 40.51 10.47 -11.52
N LEU A 24 40.61 10.03 -12.78
CA LEU A 24 39.45 9.60 -13.56
C LEU A 24 38.80 8.34 -12.98
N MET A 25 39.59 7.40 -12.46
CA MET A 25 39.06 6.19 -11.79
C MET A 25 38.42 6.51 -10.43
N THR A 26 38.99 7.42 -9.63
CA THR A 26 38.40 7.80 -8.33
C THR A 26 37.13 8.64 -8.50
N LEU A 27 37.10 9.56 -9.46
CA LEU A 27 35.87 10.29 -9.83
C LEU A 27 34.81 9.32 -10.35
N LYS A 28 35.15 8.40 -11.26
CA LYS A 28 34.20 7.40 -11.79
C LYS A 28 33.65 6.48 -10.70
N GLY A 29 34.49 6.03 -9.76
CA GLY A 29 34.05 5.23 -8.61
C GLY A 29 33.10 5.99 -7.69
N GLY A 30 33.42 7.25 -7.37
CA GLY A 30 32.57 8.12 -6.56
C GLY A 30 31.23 8.45 -7.23
N TYR A 31 31.22 8.71 -8.55
CA TYR A 31 30.00 8.93 -9.33
C TYR A 31 29.16 7.66 -9.45
N GLU A 32 29.77 6.48 -9.64
CA GLU A 32 29.04 5.21 -9.66
C GLU A 32 28.46 4.86 -8.28
N GLU A 33 29.18 5.11 -7.19
CA GLU A 33 28.66 4.90 -5.82
C GLU A 33 27.57 5.90 -5.45
N GLN A 34 27.71 7.18 -5.81
CA GLN A 34 26.67 8.19 -5.61
C GLN A 34 25.43 7.90 -6.45
N ALA A 35 25.59 7.56 -7.73
CA ALA A 35 24.48 7.15 -8.60
C ALA A 35 23.76 5.90 -8.06
N LYS A 36 24.51 4.89 -7.61
CA LYS A 36 23.94 3.69 -6.96
C LYS A 36 23.24 4.04 -5.66
N ARG A 37 23.80 4.94 -4.85
CA ARG A 37 23.21 5.34 -3.57
C ARG A 37 21.92 6.14 -3.77
N THR A 38 21.92 7.16 -4.61
CA THR A 38 20.73 7.96 -4.95
C THR A 38 19.68 7.10 -5.65
N ALA A 39 20.08 6.15 -6.50
CA ALA A 39 19.16 5.18 -7.09
C ALA A 39 18.55 4.25 -6.05
N ASN A 40 19.36 3.70 -5.14
CA ASN A 40 18.88 2.84 -4.07
C ASN A 40 17.97 3.61 -3.10
N GLU A 41 18.26 4.87 -2.79
CA GLU A 41 17.44 5.72 -1.91
C GLU A 41 16.09 6.06 -2.57
N GLN A 42 16.06 6.44 -3.85
CA GLN A 42 14.83 6.67 -4.61
C GLN A 42 14.01 5.39 -4.84
N GLU A 43 14.68 4.27 -5.16
CA GLU A 43 14.04 2.96 -5.30
C GLU A 43 13.45 2.50 -3.96
N SER A 44 14.17 2.68 -2.86
CA SER A 44 13.67 2.35 -1.51
C SER A 44 12.46 3.20 -1.12
N ALA A 45 12.51 4.52 -1.36
CA ALA A 45 11.39 5.42 -1.06
C ALA A 45 10.16 5.11 -1.93
N TYR A 46 10.37 4.78 -3.21
CA TYR A 46 9.31 4.35 -4.12
C TYR A 46 8.70 3.01 -3.71
N LEU A 47 9.53 2.03 -3.35
CA LEU A 47 9.09 0.73 -2.85
C LEU A 47 8.32 0.86 -1.53
N GLU A 48 8.74 1.76 -0.64
CA GLU A 48 8.04 2.04 0.61
C GLU A 48 6.67 2.67 0.35
N LYS A 49 6.59 3.73 -0.48
CA LYS A 49 5.32 4.38 -0.85
C LYS A 49 4.36 3.42 -1.53
N ASN A 50 4.85 2.57 -2.45
CA ASN A 50 4.04 1.55 -3.11
C ASN A 50 3.57 0.46 -2.14
N THR A 51 4.43 0.05 -1.20
CA THR A 51 4.06 -0.90 -0.16
C THR A 51 2.95 -0.32 0.72
N GLN A 52 3.02 0.97 1.08
CA GLN A 52 1.96 1.64 1.84
C GLN A 52 0.64 1.67 1.09
N VAL A 53 0.63 2.02 -0.20
CA VAL A 53 -0.57 2.00 -1.04
C VAL A 53 -1.17 0.59 -1.14
N LEU A 54 -0.32 -0.44 -1.29
CA LEU A 54 -0.76 -1.84 -1.32
C LEU A 54 -1.34 -2.30 0.02
N VAL A 55 -0.75 -1.89 1.15
CA VAL A 55 -1.26 -2.17 2.50
C VAL A 55 -2.62 -1.50 2.71
N GLU A 56 -2.75 -0.22 2.35
CA GLU A 56 -4.01 0.52 2.43
C GLU A 56 -5.08 -0.10 1.54
N GLN A 57 -4.71 -0.55 0.34
CA GLN A 57 -5.62 -1.24 -0.57
C GLN A 57 -6.12 -2.53 0.02
N TRP A 58 -5.21 -3.38 0.49
CA TRP A 58 -5.54 -4.67 1.08
C TRP A 58 -6.51 -4.51 2.25
N ARG A 59 -6.22 -3.59 3.17
CA ARG A 59 -7.09 -3.30 4.33
C ARG A 59 -8.42 -2.66 3.92
N SER A 60 -8.43 -1.84 2.87
CA SER A 60 -9.67 -1.27 2.34
C SER A 60 -10.57 -2.35 1.73
N VAL A 61 -10.00 -3.34 1.03
CA VAL A 61 -10.74 -4.47 0.47
C VAL A 61 -11.32 -5.36 1.57
N ASP A 62 -10.60 -5.54 2.67
CA ASP A 62 -11.10 -6.22 3.87
C ASP A 62 -12.30 -5.48 4.47
N GLN A 63 -12.17 -4.18 4.74
CA GLN A 63 -13.25 -3.34 5.26
C GLN A 63 -14.47 -3.30 4.34
N TYR A 64 -14.24 -3.19 3.03
CA TYR A 64 -15.28 -3.26 2.01
C TYR A 64 -16.06 -4.59 2.09
N SER A 65 -15.35 -5.70 2.20
CA SER A 65 -15.93 -7.05 2.29
C SER A 65 -16.73 -7.23 3.58
N MET A 66 -16.20 -6.76 4.71
CA MET A 66 -16.88 -6.78 6.00
C MET A 66 -18.16 -5.94 5.98
N ALA A 67 -18.11 -4.73 5.41
CA ALA A 67 -19.26 -3.84 5.32
C ALA A 67 -20.37 -4.45 4.45
N TRP A 68 -20.04 -5.05 3.29
CA TRP A 68 -21.02 -5.77 2.46
C TRP A 68 -21.67 -6.93 3.20
N LYS A 69 -20.88 -7.74 3.91
CA LYS A 69 -21.40 -8.83 4.75
C LYS A 69 -22.37 -8.30 5.81
N LEU A 70 -22.02 -7.21 6.49
CA LEU A 70 -22.87 -6.61 7.51
C LEU A 70 -24.18 -6.07 6.93
N VAL A 71 -24.11 -5.36 5.80
CA VAL A 71 -25.29 -4.87 5.07
C VAL A 71 -26.21 -6.04 4.72
N TYR A 72 -25.66 -7.09 4.10
CA TYR A 72 -26.44 -8.27 3.72
C TYR A 72 -27.09 -8.94 4.93
N SER A 73 -26.35 -9.19 6.00
CA SER A 73 -26.86 -9.81 7.23
C SER A 73 -27.97 -8.99 7.88
N MET A 74 -27.88 -7.66 7.85
CA MET A 74 -28.90 -6.77 8.41
C MET A 74 -30.14 -6.64 7.52
N LEU A 75 -30.00 -6.74 6.20
CA LEU A 75 -31.12 -6.65 5.26
C LEU A 75 -31.89 -7.97 5.14
N SER A 76 -31.19 -9.11 5.19
CA SER A 76 -31.76 -10.45 5.07
C SER A 76 -32.18 -11.08 6.41
N GLY A 77 -31.56 -10.64 7.52
CA GLY A 77 -31.76 -11.22 8.85
C GLY A 77 -32.58 -10.35 9.80
N ALA A 78 -32.29 -10.53 11.10
CA ALA A 78 -32.96 -9.79 12.16
C ALA A 78 -32.60 -8.30 12.12
N LYS A 79 -33.62 -7.45 12.01
CA LYS A 79 -33.50 -5.99 11.87
C LYS A 79 -33.43 -5.27 13.23
N THR A 80 -32.55 -5.71 14.13
CA THR A 80 -32.43 -5.15 15.50
C THR A 80 -31.02 -4.67 15.81
N GLU A 81 -30.88 -3.77 16.79
CA GLU A 81 -29.54 -3.32 17.25
C GLU A 81 -28.71 -4.48 17.84
N ALA A 82 -29.37 -5.44 18.50
CA ALA A 82 -28.70 -6.63 19.00
C ALA A 82 -28.13 -7.51 17.88
N ALA A 83 -28.91 -7.71 16.80
CA ALA A 83 -28.45 -8.43 15.62
C ALA A 83 -27.30 -7.70 14.93
N PHE A 84 -27.35 -6.37 14.83
CA PHE A 84 -26.24 -5.57 14.32
C PHE A 84 -24.95 -5.82 15.09
N LYS A 85 -25.00 -5.72 16.43
CA LYS A 85 -23.83 -5.96 17.29
C LYS A 85 -23.30 -7.40 17.15
N SER A 86 -24.19 -8.39 17.12
CA SER A 86 -23.81 -9.80 16.97
C SER A 86 -23.16 -10.07 15.61
N ASN A 87 -23.76 -9.57 14.53
CA ASN A 87 -23.25 -9.75 13.17
C ASN A 87 -21.90 -9.06 13.00
N LEU A 88 -21.75 -7.83 13.51
CA LEU A 88 -20.49 -7.10 13.49
C LEU A 88 -19.38 -7.90 14.19
N ALA A 89 -19.64 -8.35 15.42
CA ALA A 89 -18.66 -9.13 16.18
C ALA A 89 -18.29 -10.46 15.49
N ALA A 90 -19.26 -11.15 14.90
CA ALA A 90 -19.02 -12.38 14.16
C ALA A 90 -18.15 -12.14 12.91
N ILE A 91 -18.44 -11.08 12.15
CA ILE A 91 -17.67 -10.72 10.96
C ILE A 91 -16.24 -10.32 11.33
N GLU A 92 -16.06 -9.47 12.35
CA GLU A 92 -14.74 -9.00 12.79
C GLU A 92 -13.89 -10.15 13.37
N GLY A 93 -14.53 -11.06 14.10
CA GLY A 93 -13.89 -12.20 14.75
C GLY A 93 -13.47 -13.33 13.80
N ASP A 94 -14.15 -13.49 12.66
CA ASP A 94 -13.85 -14.55 11.68
C ASP A 94 -12.72 -14.13 10.71
N LYS A 95 -11.50 -14.10 11.25
CA LYS A 95 -10.30 -13.71 10.50
C LYS A 95 -10.03 -14.62 9.30
N ASP A 96 -10.33 -15.90 9.41
CA ASP A 96 -10.11 -16.86 8.32
C ASP A 96 -11.07 -16.61 7.16
N ALA A 97 -12.36 -16.37 7.44
CA ALA A 97 -13.32 -16.03 6.38
C ALA A 97 -13.05 -14.66 5.77
N ARG A 98 -12.53 -13.70 6.55
CA ARG A 98 -12.07 -12.41 6.03
C ARG A 98 -10.93 -12.58 5.04
N PHE A 99 -9.87 -13.29 5.44
CA PHE A 99 -8.73 -13.57 4.57
C PHE A 99 -9.15 -14.30 3.29
N LYS A 100 -9.94 -15.38 3.40
CA LYS A 100 -10.44 -16.13 2.22
C LYS A 100 -11.21 -15.25 1.25
N GLN A 101 -12.00 -14.31 1.74
CA GLN A 101 -12.80 -13.43 0.90
C GLN A 101 -11.93 -12.42 0.14
N ILE A 102 -10.95 -11.80 0.81
CA ILE A 102 -9.99 -10.93 0.14
C ILE A 102 -9.22 -11.73 -0.91
N SER A 103 -8.73 -12.91 -0.53
CA SER A 103 -7.99 -13.78 -1.44
C SER A 103 -8.80 -14.13 -2.69
N HIS A 104 -10.08 -14.48 -2.53
CA HIS A 104 -10.97 -14.74 -3.66
C HIS A 104 -11.12 -13.55 -4.61
N LEU A 105 -11.23 -12.33 -4.09
CA LEU A 105 -11.30 -11.11 -4.91
C LEU A 105 -10.01 -10.90 -5.71
N TYR A 106 -8.86 -11.11 -5.08
CA TYR A 106 -7.55 -10.96 -5.72
C TYR A 106 -7.27 -12.07 -6.75
N THR A 107 -7.65 -13.32 -6.46
CA THR A 107 -7.57 -14.42 -7.43
C THR A 107 -8.48 -14.15 -8.63
N GLY A 108 -9.70 -13.64 -8.42
CA GLY A 108 -10.60 -13.21 -9.49
C GLY A 108 -10.03 -12.06 -10.35
N ALA A 109 -9.15 -11.24 -9.76
CA ALA A 109 -8.40 -10.19 -10.47
C ALA A 109 -7.10 -10.70 -11.13
N GLY A 110 -6.82 -12.01 -11.09
CA GLY A 110 -5.64 -12.63 -11.70
C GLY A 110 -4.36 -12.47 -10.87
N ILE A 111 -4.45 -12.07 -9.60
CA ILE A 111 -3.28 -11.96 -8.72
C ILE A 111 -3.00 -13.34 -8.09
N ASN A 112 -1.79 -13.85 -8.27
CA ASN A 112 -1.42 -15.18 -7.76
C ASN A 112 -1.21 -15.21 -6.24
N ASP A 113 -1.31 -16.41 -5.66
CA ASP A 113 -1.26 -16.65 -4.22
C ASP A 113 0.07 -16.23 -3.56
N ALA A 114 1.19 -16.35 -4.27
CA ALA A 114 2.50 -15.95 -3.75
C ALA A 114 2.55 -14.44 -3.48
N VAL A 115 2.01 -13.63 -4.40
CA VAL A 115 1.88 -12.18 -4.25
C VAL A 115 0.90 -11.84 -3.12
N GLN A 116 -0.25 -12.53 -3.06
CA GLN A 116 -1.24 -12.31 -1.99
C GLN A 116 -0.66 -12.60 -0.60
N ASN A 117 0.06 -13.71 -0.44
CA ASN A 117 0.72 -14.09 0.81
C ASN A 117 1.80 -13.07 1.22
N GLY A 118 2.57 -12.55 0.26
CA GLY A 118 3.55 -11.49 0.51
C GLY A 118 2.89 -10.19 0.99
N ILE A 119 1.74 -9.81 0.41
CA ILE A 119 0.97 -8.65 0.89
C ILE A 119 0.44 -8.92 2.28
N PHE A 120 -0.15 -10.09 2.54
CA PHE A 120 -0.74 -10.44 3.82
C PHE A 120 0.28 -10.45 4.97
N GLN A 121 1.49 -10.97 4.75
CA GLN A 121 2.57 -10.94 5.74
C GLN A 121 2.96 -9.52 6.17
N LYS A 122 2.81 -8.54 5.27
CA LYS A 122 3.14 -7.13 5.54
C LYS A 122 1.95 -6.32 6.05
N ALA A 123 0.77 -6.53 5.47
CA ALA A 123 -0.42 -5.70 5.69
C ALA A 123 -1.29 -6.20 6.85
N GLY A 124 -1.34 -7.53 7.04
CA GLY A 124 -2.34 -8.18 7.88
C GLY A 124 -3.77 -7.91 7.40
N LEU A 125 -4.74 -8.23 8.25
CA LEU A 125 -6.12 -7.76 8.08
C LEU A 125 -6.27 -6.33 8.61
N ALA A 126 -7.38 -5.67 8.28
CA ALA A 126 -7.73 -4.41 8.94
C ALA A 126 -7.91 -4.65 10.45
N GLU A 127 -7.19 -3.89 11.26
CA GLU A 127 -7.22 -4.02 12.71
C GLU A 127 -8.35 -3.19 13.33
N GLY A 128 -8.84 -3.63 14.49
CA GLY A 128 -9.90 -2.95 15.23
C GLY A 128 -11.29 -3.18 14.65
N SER A 129 -12.24 -2.38 15.14
CA SER A 129 -13.63 -2.44 14.68
C SER A 129 -13.84 -1.51 13.49
N ILE A 130 -14.66 -1.96 12.53
CA ILE A 130 -15.11 -1.08 11.44
C ILE A 130 -16.19 -0.10 11.89
N LEU A 131 -16.73 -0.23 13.12
CA LEU A 131 -17.69 0.71 13.68
C LEU A 131 -17.00 2.01 14.08
N ILE A 132 -17.13 3.03 13.23
CA ILE A 132 -16.53 4.35 13.44
C ILE A 132 -17.45 5.30 14.22
N LYS A 133 -18.76 5.02 14.25
CA LYS A 133 -19.73 5.84 14.98
C LYS A 133 -20.84 4.99 15.60
N ASN A 134 -21.11 5.24 16.88
CA ASN A 134 -22.08 4.48 17.66
C ASN A 134 -22.98 5.42 18.47
N GLU A 135 -23.93 6.08 17.80
CA GLU A 135 -24.89 6.98 18.43
C GLU A 135 -26.26 6.30 18.65
N LYS A 136 -27.12 6.96 19.44
CA LYS A 136 -28.49 6.51 19.65
C LYS A 136 -29.25 6.59 18.32
N GLY A 137 -29.65 5.42 17.79
CA GLY A 137 -30.38 5.34 16.54
C GLY A 137 -29.53 5.48 15.26
N THR A 138 -28.22 5.69 15.35
CA THR A 138 -27.34 5.77 14.17
C THR A 138 -26.03 5.03 14.43
N LYS A 139 -25.68 4.11 13.52
CA LYS A 139 -24.38 3.43 13.50
C LYS A 139 -23.71 3.70 12.16
N GLU A 140 -22.43 4.03 12.16
CA GLU A 140 -21.66 4.22 10.93
C GLU A 140 -20.47 3.27 10.95
N VAL A 141 -20.27 2.57 9.83
CA VAL A 141 -19.15 1.65 9.67
C VAL A 141 -18.28 2.08 8.48
N ALA A 142 -16.96 1.94 8.64
CA ALA A 142 -16.01 2.14 7.56
C ALA A 142 -16.15 1.00 6.53
N CYS A 143 -16.10 1.35 5.24
CA CYS A 143 -16.09 0.41 4.12
C CYS A 143 -14.83 0.51 3.24
N GLY A 144 -13.78 1.15 3.76
CA GLY A 144 -12.54 1.47 3.04
C GLY A 144 -12.18 2.94 3.17
N LYS A 145 -11.11 3.37 2.48
CA LYS A 145 -10.64 4.76 2.47
C LYS A 145 -11.74 5.70 2.00
N ASN A 146 -12.09 6.69 2.84
CA ASN A 146 -13.16 7.67 2.58
C ASN A 146 -14.54 7.04 2.28
N CYS A 147 -14.81 5.84 2.80
CA CYS A 147 -16.06 5.11 2.57
C CYS A 147 -16.78 4.86 3.89
N VAL A 148 -18.07 5.22 3.97
CA VAL A 148 -18.91 5.01 5.16
C VAL A 148 -20.28 4.45 4.78
N VAL A 149 -20.75 3.45 5.53
CA VAL A 149 -22.12 2.93 5.47
C VAL A 149 -22.86 3.33 6.73
N LYS A 150 -24.10 3.81 6.60
CA LYS A 150 -24.91 4.28 7.72
C LYS A 150 -26.12 3.39 7.96
N PHE A 151 -26.27 2.92 9.19
CA PHE A 151 -27.41 2.16 9.67
C PHE A 151 -28.25 3.03 10.60
N SER A 152 -29.52 3.22 10.26
CA SER A 152 -30.45 4.03 11.04
C SER A 152 -31.45 3.14 11.77
N PHE A 153 -31.53 3.27 13.09
CA PHE A 153 -32.42 2.53 13.97
C PHE A 153 -33.46 3.46 14.60
N ALA A 154 -34.71 3.01 14.67
CA ALA A 154 -35.76 3.66 15.43
C ALA A 154 -36.46 2.64 16.32
N LYS A 155 -36.57 2.95 17.61
CA LYS A 155 -37.13 2.04 18.63
C LYS A 155 -36.44 0.66 18.61
N GLY A 156 -35.12 0.64 18.45
CA GLY A 156 -34.30 -0.58 18.43
C GLY A 156 -34.40 -1.44 17.16
N LYS A 157 -35.19 -1.00 16.16
CA LYS A 157 -35.34 -1.68 14.87
C LYS A 157 -34.68 -0.90 13.74
N LEU A 158 -34.06 -1.62 12.81
CA LEU A 158 -33.45 -1.05 11.62
C LEU A 158 -34.54 -0.45 10.73
N LYS A 159 -34.38 0.84 10.39
CA LYS A 159 -35.27 1.58 9.50
C LYS A 159 -34.67 1.77 8.12
N ASN A 160 -33.39 2.09 8.06
CA ASN A 160 -32.70 2.35 6.81
C ASN A 160 -31.24 1.88 6.89
N VAL A 161 -30.71 1.48 5.74
CA VAL A 161 -29.28 1.28 5.51
C VAL A 161 -28.91 2.12 4.31
N ASP A 162 -28.07 3.14 4.52
CA ASP A 162 -27.45 3.88 3.43
C ASP A 162 -26.11 3.23 3.11
N TYR A 163 -26.09 2.44 2.04
CA TYR A 163 -24.92 1.75 1.49
C TYR A 163 -24.57 2.27 0.10
N SER A 164 -25.02 3.48 -0.27
CA SER A 164 -24.73 4.10 -1.56
C SER A 164 -23.23 4.22 -1.82
N ALA A 165 -22.46 4.58 -0.78
CA ALA A 165 -21.00 4.65 -0.83
C ALA A 165 -20.36 3.30 -1.18
N LEU A 166 -20.90 2.17 -0.72
CA LEU A 166 -20.39 0.83 -1.06
C LEU A 166 -20.61 0.50 -2.54
N VAL A 167 -21.76 0.86 -3.10
CA VAL A 167 -22.08 0.61 -4.52
C VAL A 167 -21.20 1.47 -5.43
N GLN A 168 -20.95 2.71 -5.02
CA GLN A 168 -20.13 3.66 -5.76
C GLN A 168 -18.62 3.50 -5.49
N TYR A 169 -18.24 2.61 -4.57
CA TYR A 169 -16.86 2.47 -4.15
C TYR A 169 -16.02 1.87 -5.28
N ASN A 170 -15.27 2.73 -5.96
CA ASN A 170 -14.35 2.33 -7.01
C ASN A 170 -12.94 2.18 -6.44
N LEU A 171 -12.61 0.96 -5.99
CA LEU A 171 -11.28 0.59 -5.49
C LEU A 171 -10.13 1.02 -6.43
N ALA A 172 -10.35 0.96 -7.75
CA ALA A 172 -9.33 1.31 -8.74
C ALA A 172 -9.07 2.83 -8.82
N ASN A 173 -10.06 3.66 -8.49
CA ASN A 173 -9.90 5.12 -8.47
C ASN A 173 -9.38 5.65 -7.13
N THR A 174 -9.65 4.94 -6.02
CA THR A 174 -9.30 5.36 -4.66
C THR A 174 -7.83 5.12 -4.31
N LEU A 175 -7.17 4.17 -4.99
CA LEU A 175 -5.80 3.74 -4.68
C LEU A 175 -4.98 3.69 -5.97
N LYS A 176 -4.35 4.83 -6.28
CA LYS A 176 -3.45 4.96 -7.43
C LYS A 176 -2.02 4.73 -6.98
N ILE A 177 -1.33 3.80 -7.64
CA ILE A 177 0.12 3.75 -7.61
C ILE A 177 0.59 4.84 -8.58
N GLU A 178 1.11 5.94 -8.02
CA GLU A 178 1.69 7.00 -8.83
C GLU A 178 3.00 6.49 -9.47
N LYS A 179 3.23 6.87 -10.73
CA LYS A 179 4.51 6.60 -11.41
C LYS A 179 5.64 7.17 -10.53
N PRO A 180 6.80 6.49 -10.41
CA PRO A 180 7.93 7.07 -9.68
C PRO A 180 8.23 8.46 -10.26
N GLY A 181 8.59 9.40 -9.38
CA GLY A 181 9.07 10.72 -9.80
C GLY A 181 10.22 10.59 -10.79
N GLU A 182 10.45 11.63 -11.59
CA GLU A 182 11.61 11.65 -12.47
C GLU A 182 12.90 11.51 -11.64
N TYR A 183 13.81 10.68 -12.13
CA TYR A 183 15.07 10.44 -11.47
C TYR A 183 15.93 11.71 -11.51
N HIS A 184 16.26 12.27 -10.34
CA HIS A 184 17.16 13.41 -10.23
C HIS A 184 18.51 12.98 -9.67
N PHE A 185 19.59 13.30 -10.40
CA PHE A 185 20.96 13.25 -9.90
C PHE A 185 21.25 14.60 -9.21
N GLU A 186 21.52 14.59 -7.92
CA GLU A 186 22.15 15.71 -7.19
C GLU A 186 23.65 15.47 -7.04
#